data_AF-A0A8C0DU19-F1
#
_entry.id   AF-A0A8C0DU19-F1
#
_cell.length_a   1.000
_cell.length_b   1.000
_cell.length_c   1.000
_cell.angle_alpha   90.00
_cell.angle_beta   90.00
_cell.angle_gamma   90.00
#
_symmetry.space_group_name_H-M   'P 1'
#
loop_
_entity.id
_entity.type
_entity.pdbx_description
1 polymer ?
#
loop_
_entity_poly.entity_id
_entity_poly.type
_entity_poly.pdbx_seq_one_letter_code
_entity_poly.pdbx_strand_id
1 'polypeptide(L)'
;MAPRDITLFCLGLYDKPALSTDGCLVVMPGESVSLRCSSAHISFNGFSLSKEGRAVLSQHQNGGRWGDFILGPVNLSFSGIYTCYSWYSGSPYVWSAPSDALELVVTDTTNQDYTTENLIRMGMAGLPLVALLAILAENWLGHQVPHEEDQQDLPELSCSRQKTQTEWTFGLTPRVTR
;
A
#
# COMPACT_ATOMS: atom_id res chain seq x y z
N MET A 1 3.94 -39.61 -14.24
CA MET A 1 5.14 -38.78 -13.99
C MET A 1 5.71 -38.43 -15.35
N ALA A 2 5.50 -37.21 -15.86
CA ALA A 2 6.11 -36.81 -17.13
C ALA A 2 7.64 -36.72 -16.94
N PRO A 3 8.46 -37.18 -17.90
CA PRO A 3 9.90 -37.05 -17.80
C PRO A 3 10.25 -35.55 -17.68
N ARG A 4 11.14 -35.22 -16.74
CA ARG A 4 11.76 -33.90 -16.71
C ARG A 4 12.83 -33.91 -17.79
N ASP A 5 12.57 -33.26 -18.92
CA ASP A 5 13.63 -32.95 -19.87
C ASP A 5 14.63 -32.01 -19.18
N ILE A 6 15.85 -32.51 -18.99
CA ILE A 6 16.94 -31.74 -18.40
C ILE A 6 17.74 -31.16 -19.57
N THR A 7 17.54 -29.86 -19.84
CA THR A 7 18.36 -29.13 -20.81
C THR A 7 19.51 -28.45 -20.08
N LEU A 8 20.74 -28.74 -20.52
CA LEU A 8 21.96 -28.12 -19.98
C LEU A 8 22.40 -26.97 -20.87
N PHE A 9 22.76 -25.84 -20.26
CA PHE A 9 23.27 -24.66 -20.93
C PHE A 9 24.69 -24.35 -20.43
N CYS A 10 25.58 -24.00 -21.36
CA CYS A 10 26.89 -23.45 -21.04
C CYS A 10 26.76 -21.93 -20.92
N LEU A 11 26.93 -21.40 -19.71
CA LEU A 11 26.77 -19.97 -19.42
C LEU A 11 28.13 -19.26 -19.37
N GLY A 12 28.14 -17.95 -19.62
CA GLY A 12 29.30 -17.08 -19.38
C GLY A 12 30.33 -17.02 -20.51
N LEU A 13 29.98 -17.47 -21.72
CA LEU A 13 30.86 -17.41 -22.89
C LEU A 13 30.77 -16.08 -23.67
N TYR A 14 29.73 -15.28 -23.41
CA TYR A 14 29.56 -13.93 -23.95
C TYR A 14 29.30 -12.92 -22.84
N ASP A 15 29.55 -11.64 -23.11
CA ASP A 15 29.30 -10.54 -22.17
C ASP A 15 27.83 -10.46 -21.75
N LYS A 16 27.61 -10.01 -20.51
CA LYS A 16 26.24 -9.90 -19.97
C LYS A 16 25.42 -8.86 -20.73
N PRO A 17 24.15 -9.16 -21.05
CA PRO A 17 23.21 -8.16 -21.54
C PRO A 17 22.68 -7.28 -20.39
N ALA A 18 22.02 -6.18 -20.74
CA ALA A 18 21.29 -5.30 -19.84
C ALA A 18 19.78 -5.62 -19.91
N LEU A 19 19.16 -5.84 -18.76
CA LEU A 19 17.73 -6.04 -18.62
C LEU A 19 17.10 -4.76 -18.06
N SER A 20 16.08 -4.25 -18.74
CA SER A 20 15.38 -3.02 -18.36
C SER A 20 13.87 -3.14 -18.62
N THR A 21 13.12 -2.17 -18.12
CA THR A 21 11.69 -2.00 -18.39
C THR A 21 11.42 -0.52 -18.62
N ASP A 22 10.50 -0.22 -19.53
CA ASP A 22 10.01 1.15 -19.74
C ASP A 22 8.90 1.50 -18.72
N GLY A 23 8.31 0.49 -18.06
CA GLY A 23 7.24 0.63 -17.07
C GLY A 23 7.71 0.48 -15.62
N CYS A 24 6.77 0.60 -14.68
CA CYS A 24 7.03 0.40 -13.25
C CYS A 24 7.34 -1.07 -12.92
N LEU A 25 8.18 -1.29 -11.91
CA LEU A 25 8.45 -2.62 -11.34
C LEU A 25 7.42 -3.04 -10.29
N VAL A 26 6.55 -2.12 -9.86
CA VAL A 26 5.41 -2.39 -8.98
C VAL A 26 4.14 -2.19 -9.80
N VAL A 27 3.42 -3.28 -10.04
CA VAL A 27 2.27 -3.29 -10.97
C VAL A 27 1.05 -3.94 -10.33
N MET A 28 -0.13 -3.59 -10.83
CA MET A 28 -1.38 -4.19 -10.39
C MET A 28 -1.70 -5.46 -11.19
N PRO A 29 -2.45 -6.41 -10.61
CA PRO A 29 -2.98 -7.54 -11.38
C PRO A 29 -3.80 -7.07 -12.59
N GLY A 30 -3.64 -7.76 -13.72
CA GLY A 30 -4.31 -7.45 -14.98
C GLY A 30 -3.53 -6.54 -15.93
N GLU A 31 -2.48 -5.87 -15.44
CA GLU A 31 -1.60 -5.05 -16.27
C GLU A 31 -0.63 -5.91 -17.11
N SER A 32 0.01 -5.29 -18.12
CA SER A 32 1.06 -5.92 -18.92
C SER A 32 2.36 -5.15 -18.74
N VAL A 33 3.47 -5.88 -18.59
CA VAL A 33 4.81 -5.34 -18.38
C VAL A 33 5.70 -5.75 -19.54
N SER A 34 6.45 -4.79 -20.11
CA SER A 34 7.44 -5.10 -21.15
C SER A 34 8.85 -5.04 -20.55
N LEU A 35 9.54 -6.18 -20.59
CA LEU A 35 10.94 -6.28 -20.20
C LEU A 35 11.81 -6.34 -21.46
N ARG A 36 12.79 -5.44 -21.57
CA ARG A 36 13.74 -5.38 -22.67
C ARG A 36 15.09 -5.94 -22.24
N CYS A 37 15.57 -6.95 -22.95
CA CYS A 37 16.93 -7.44 -22.82
C CYS A 37 17.77 -6.89 -23.97
N SER A 38 18.92 -6.26 -23.70
CA SER A 38 19.73 -5.58 -24.71
C SER A 38 21.23 -5.85 -24.55
N SER A 39 21.95 -5.87 -25.67
CA SER A 39 23.40 -6.01 -25.74
C SER A 39 24.00 -4.75 -26.34
N ALA A 40 25.04 -4.20 -25.70
CA ALA A 40 25.58 -2.90 -26.04
C ALA A 40 26.27 -2.87 -27.41
N HIS A 41 27.15 -3.84 -27.66
CA HIS A 41 28.05 -3.82 -28.81
C HIS A 41 27.80 -4.96 -29.81
N ILE A 42 27.24 -6.08 -29.36
CA ILE A 42 27.12 -7.30 -30.14
C ILE A 42 25.66 -7.59 -30.45
N SER A 43 25.35 -7.93 -31.70
CA SER A 43 24.03 -8.44 -32.08
C SER A 43 23.94 -9.95 -31.88
N PHE A 44 22.79 -10.40 -31.39
CA PHE A 44 22.47 -11.80 -31.16
C PHE A 44 21.23 -12.21 -31.97
N ASN A 45 21.05 -13.52 -32.18
CA ASN A 45 19.84 -14.06 -32.82
C ASN A 45 18.73 -14.34 -31.80
N GLY A 46 19.06 -14.47 -30.53
CA GLY A 46 18.07 -14.83 -29.53
C GLY A 46 18.37 -14.19 -28.19
N PHE A 47 17.29 -13.92 -27.47
CA PHE A 47 17.33 -13.54 -26.08
C PHE A 47 16.43 -14.50 -25.29
N SER A 48 16.82 -14.77 -24.05
CA SER A 48 16.05 -15.62 -23.15
C SER A 48 15.90 -14.92 -21.80
N LEU A 49 14.66 -14.86 -21.31
CA LEU A 49 14.30 -14.29 -20.02
C LEU A 49 14.01 -15.43 -19.05
N SER A 50 14.71 -15.45 -17.93
CA SER A 50 14.52 -16.41 -16.85
C SER A 50 13.93 -15.74 -15.62
N LYS A 51 12.88 -16.34 -15.06
CA LYS A 51 12.34 -15.99 -13.73
C LYS A 51 12.80 -17.01 -12.71
N GLU A 52 13.59 -16.57 -11.72
CA GLU A 52 14.01 -17.37 -10.56
C GLU A 52 14.56 -18.78 -10.92
N GLY A 53 15.20 -18.90 -12.10
CA GLY A 53 15.73 -20.16 -12.63
C GLY A 53 14.70 -21.22 -13.05
N ARG A 54 13.40 -20.87 -13.14
CA ARG A 54 12.32 -21.83 -13.43
C ARG A 54 11.62 -21.59 -14.77
N ALA A 55 11.15 -20.38 -15.00
CA ALA A 55 10.45 -20.05 -16.24
C ALA A 55 11.44 -19.45 -17.23
N VAL A 56 11.65 -20.09 -18.38
CA VAL A 56 12.49 -19.56 -19.47
C VAL A 56 11.58 -19.20 -20.63
N LEU A 57 11.41 -17.91 -20.89
CA LEU A 57 10.79 -17.40 -22.10
C LEU A 57 11.90 -17.06 -23.08
N SER A 58 11.92 -17.73 -24.23
CA SER A 58 12.91 -17.46 -25.27
C SER A 58 12.26 -16.77 -26.44
N GLN A 59 12.88 -15.69 -26.92
CA GLN A 59 12.46 -14.97 -28.10
C GLN A 59 13.58 -15.00 -29.13
N HIS A 60 13.30 -15.65 -30.25
CA HIS A 60 14.19 -15.65 -31.39
C HIS A 60 13.90 -14.43 -32.27
N GLN A 61 14.95 -13.72 -32.66
CA GLN A 61 14.88 -12.57 -33.55
C GLN A 61 15.90 -12.73 -34.66
N ASN A 62 15.58 -12.21 -35.84
CA ASN A 62 16.48 -12.35 -36.99
C ASN A 62 17.63 -11.32 -36.92
N GLY A 63 18.49 -11.45 -35.90
CA GLY A 63 19.58 -10.53 -35.60
C GLY A 63 19.09 -9.23 -34.98
N GLY A 64 19.59 -8.91 -33.78
CA GLY A 64 19.23 -7.67 -33.11
C GLY A 64 20.15 -7.36 -31.93
N ARG A 65 20.12 -6.10 -31.47
CA ARG A 65 20.80 -5.67 -30.25
C ARG A 65 19.91 -5.80 -29.01
N TRP A 66 18.63 -6.08 -29.17
CA TRP A 66 17.69 -6.19 -28.05
C TRP A 66 16.49 -7.06 -28.40
N GLY A 67 15.77 -7.54 -27.39
CA GLY A 67 14.48 -8.21 -27.50
C GLY A 67 13.54 -7.88 -26.35
N ASP A 68 12.24 -7.83 -26.67
CA ASP A 68 11.17 -7.42 -25.75
C ASP A 68 10.30 -8.61 -25.36
N PHE A 69 10.15 -8.77 -24.05
CA PHE A 69 9.33 -9.78 -23.41
C PHE A 69 8.13 -9.10 -22.76
N ILE A 70 6.96 -9.32 -23.34
CA ILE A 70 5.70 -8.83 -22.77
C ILE A 70 5.16 -9.89 -21.80
N LEU A 71 5.14 -9.55 -20.51
CA LEU A 71 4.54 -10.32 -19.44
C LEU A 71 3.12 -9.79 -19.20
N GLY A 72 2.10 -10.59 -19.46
CA GLY A 72 0.74 -10.21 -19.07
C GLY A 72 -0.39 -10.99 -19.72
N PRO A 73 -1.64 -10.78 -19.27
CA PRO A 73 -2.02 -9.98 -18.08
C PRO A 73 -1.48 -10.58 -16.78
N VAL A 74 -0.78 -9.78 -15.98
CA VAL A 74 0.00 -10.28 -14.84
C VAL A 74 -0.90 -10.59 -13.64
N ASN A 75 -0.45 -11.51 -12.80
CA ASN A 75 -1.05 -11.83 -11.51
C ASN A 75 0.06 -11.99 -10.46
N LEU A 76 -0.28 -12.29 -9.20
CA LEU A 76 0.70 -12.43 -8.12
C LEU A 76 1.83 -13.45 -8.41
N SER A 77 1.59 -14.45 -9.27
CA SER A 77 2.61 -15.43 -9.67
C SER A 77 3.68 -14.87 -10.61
N PHE A 78 3.49 -13.67 -11.17
CA PHE A 78 4.52 -12.99 -11.97
C PHE A 78 5.55 -12.26 -11.10
N SER A 79 5.26 -12.02 -9.81
CA SER A 79 6.21 -11.41 -8.89
C SER A 79 7.47 -12.27 -8.74
N GLY A 80 8.64 -11.65 -8.77
CA GLY A 80 9.92 -12.31 -8.56
C GLY A 80 11.06 -11.69 -9.35
N ILE A 81 12.20 -12.39 -9.35
CA ILE A 81 13.45 -11.90 -9.93
C ILE A 81 13.63 -12.43 -11.34
N TYR A 82 13.84 -11.51 -12.28
CA TYR A 82 14.07 -11.77 -13.68
C TYR A 82 15.54 -11.53 -14.04
N THR A 83 16.07 -12.39 -14.89
CA THR A 83 17.41 -12.28 -15.49
C THR A 83 17.29 -12.58 -16.98
N CYS A 84 18.15 -11.99 -17.80
CA CYS A 84 18.15 -12.26 -19.23
C CYS A 84 19.51 -12.69 -19.76
N TYR A 85 19.47 -13.41 -20.87
CA TYR A 85 20.60 -14.03 -21.54
C TYR A 85 20.47 -13.78 -23.05
N SER A 86 21.59 -13.86 -23.75
CA SER A 86 21.68 -13.73 -25.20
C SER A 86 22.41 -14.93 -25.80
N TRP A 87 22.01 -15.33 -27.00
CA TRP A 87 22.53 -16.51 -27.68
C TRP A 87 22.44 -16.40 -29.21
N TYR A 88 23.22 -17.25 -29.90
CA TYR A 88 23.22 -17.36 -31.36
C TYR A 88 22.48 -18.61 -31.81
N SER A 89 21.73 -18.52 -32.91
CA SER A 89 20.94 -19.64 -33.42
C SER A 89 21.78 -20.85 -33.83
N GLY A 90 23.04 -20.63 -34.22
CA GLY A 90 24.01 -21.70 -34.49
C GLY A 90 24.53 -22.42 -33.25
N SER A 91 24.34 -21.86 -32.05
CA SER A 91 24.79 -22.43 -30.77
C SER A 91 23.75 -22.21 -29.65
N PRO A 92 22.56 -22.83 -29.74
CA PRO A 92 21.41 -22.56 -28.86
C PRO A 92 21.60 -22.97 -27.39
N TYR A 93 22.61 -23.80 -27.10
CA TYR A 93 22.96 -24.24 -25.74
C TYR A 93 24.08 -23.41 -25.10
N VAL A 94 24.61 -22.41 -25.82
CA VAL A 94 25.70 -21.54 -25.36
C VAL A 94 25.16 -20.13 -25.18
N TRP A 95 25.11 -19.68 -23.93
CA TRP A 95 24.50 -18.41 -23.56
C TRP A 95 25.53 -17.46 -22.96
N SER A 96 25.20 -16.17 -23.00
CA SER A 96 25.96 -15.13 -22.31
C SER A 96 25.99 -15.30 -20.78
N ALA A 97 26.81 -14.50 -20.13
CA ALA A 97 26.67 -14.26 -18.70
C ALA A 97 25.28 -13.67 -18.39
N PRO A 98 24.68 -13.98 -17.23
CA PRO A 98 23.38 -13.43 -16.85
C PRO A 98 23.44 -11.90 -16.77
N SER A 99 22.34 -11.25 -17.16
CA SER A 99 22.13 -9.83 -16.87
C SER A 99 22.08 -9.56 -15.36
N ASP A 100 22.13 -8.29 -15.00
CA ASP A 100 21.73 -7.88 -13.65
C ASP A 100 20.26 -8.26 -13.41
N ALA A 101 19.97 -8.59 -12.15
CA ALA A 101 18.66 -9.05 -11.71
C ALA A 101 17.66 -7.88 -11.64
N LEU A 102 16.44 -8.12 -12.11
CA LEU A 102 15.34 -7.16 -12.09
C LEU A 102 14.15 -7.76 -11.34
N GLU A 103 13.73 -7.13 -10.23
CA GLU A 103 12.62 -7.60 -9.42
C GLU A 103 11.31 -6.95 -9.85
N LEU A 104 10.33 -7.77 -10.21
CA LEU A 104 8.96 -7.35 -10.47
C LEU A 104 8.08 -7.71 -9.27
N VAL A 105 7.26 -6.78 -8.82
CA VAL A 105 6.33 -6.95 -7.70
C VAL A 105 4.92 -6.65 -8.20
N VAL A 106 4.02 -7.64 -8.05
CA VAL A 106 2.60 -7.47 -8.34
C VAL A 106 1.84 -7.31 -7.02
N THR A 107 1.17 -6.18 -6.82
CA THR A 107 0.43 -5.85 -5.59
C THR A 107 -1.05 -5.63 -5.87
N ASP A 108 -1.90 -6.29 -5.09
CA ASP A 108 -3.35 -6.10 -5.14
C ASP A 108 -3.79 -5.09 -4.07
N THR A 109 -4.12 -3.87 -4.50
CA THR A 109 -4.59 -2.79 -3.61
C THR A 109 -6.08 -2.90 -3.28
N THR A 110 -6.84 -3.77 -3.96
CA THR A 110 -8.31 -3.82 -3.86
C THR A 110 -8.84 -4.28 -2.51
N ASN A 111 -7.99 -4.86 -1.65
CA ASN A 111 -8.39 -5.27 -0.31
C ASN A 111 -8.51 -4.11 0.70
N GLN A 112 -7.97 -2.92 0.40
CA GLN A 112 -8.05 -1.78 1.33
C GLN A 112 -9.36 -0.98 1.19
N ASP A 113 -10.01 -1.00 0.02
CA ASP A 113 -11.16 -0.16 -0.28
C ASP A 113 -12.46 -0.63 0.39
N TYR A 114 -12.69 -1.94 0.54
CA TYR A 114 -13.88 -2.42 1.24
C TYR A 114 -13.81 -2.18 2.76
N THR A 115 -12.61 -2.15 3.34
CA THR A 115 -12.42 -1.93 4.77
C THR A 115 -12.72 -0.50 5.19
N THR A 116 -12.33 0.50 4.38
CA THR A 116 -12.55 1.91 4.71
C THR A 116 -14.00 2.33 4.52
N GLU A 117 -14.68 1.87 3.47
CA GLU A 117 -16.11 2.14 3.26
C GLU A 117 -16.98 1.47 4.35
N ASN A 118 -16.67 0.22 4.73
CA ASN A 118 -17.39 -0.50 5.78
C ASN A 118 -17.19 0.14 7.16
N LEU A 119 -15.99 0.64 7.48
CA LEU A 119 -15.73 1.34 8.75
C LEU A 119 -16.50 2.67 8.84
N ILE A 120 -16.58 3.43 7.75
CA ILE A 120 -17.35 4.69 7.70
C ILE A 120 -18.85 4.40 7.89
N ARG A 121 -19.38 3.34 7.26
CA ARG A 121 -20.78 2.91 7.43
C ARG A 121 -21.10 2.42 8.85
N MET A 122 -20.18 1.69 9.48
CA MET A 122 -20.34 1.24 10.87
C MET A 122 -20.28 2.40 11.88
N GLY A 123 -19.40 3.38 11.66
CA GLY A 123 -19.30 4.58 12.49
C GLY A 123 -20.59 5.41 12.49
N MET A 124 -21.20 5.61 11.31
CA MET A 124 -22.44 6.39 11.16
C MET A 124 -23.65 5.81 11.90
N ALA A 125 -23.76 4.48 11.99
CA ALA A 125 -24.84 3.81 12.72
C ALA A 125 -24.53 3.63 14.22
N GLY A 126 -23.27 3.35 14.56
CA GLY A 126 -22.85 3.03 15.93
C GLY A 126 -22.71 4.25 16.85
N LEU A 127 -22.13 5.36 16.37
CA LEU A 127 -21.86 6.54 17.20
C LEU A 127 -23.13 7.19 17.79
N PRO A 128 -24.23 7.38 17.02
CA PRO A 128 -25.46 7.93 17.57
C PRO A 128 -26.09 7.04 18.64
N LEU A 129 -26.07 5.71 18.44
CA LEU A 129 -26.60 4.75 19.41
C LEU A 129 -25.83 4.79 20.73
N VAL A 130 -24.50 4.84 20.66
CA VAL A 130 -23.65 4.96 21.86
C VAL A 130 -23.89 6.29 22.59
N ALA A 131 -24.01 7.39 21.85
CA ALA A 131 -24.31 8.69 22.43
C ALA A 131 -25.69 8.71 23.12
N LEU A 132 -26.72 8.13 22.50
CA LEU A 132 -28.06 8.02 23.09
C LEU A 132 -28.06 7.16 24.37
N LEU A 133 -27.33 6.04 24.39
CA LEU A 133 -27.20 5.19 25.57
C LEU A 133 -26.48 5.92 26.72
N ALA A 134 -25.43 6.69 26.42
CA ALA A 134 -24.74 7.50 27.43
C ALA A 134 -25.67 8.57 28.04
N ILE A 135 -26.42 9.29 27.21
CA ILE A 135 -27.40 10.29 27.67
C ILE A 135 -28.48 9.66 28.55
N LEU A 136 -29.00 8.49 28.14
CA LEU A 136 -30.01 7.77 28.92
C LEU A 136 -29.45 7.24 30.25
N ALA A 137 -28.20 6.79 30.28
CA ALA A 137 -27.54 6.34 31.50
C ALA A 137 -27.33 7.48 32.50
N GLU A 138 -26.87 8.65 32.04
CA GLU A 138 -26.71 9.84 32.89
C GLU A 138 -28.05 10.31 33.46
N ASN A 139 -29.10 10.34 32.63
CA ASN A 139 -30.44 10.73 33.06
C ASN A 139 -31.05 9.74 34.06
N TRP A 140 -30.82 8.44 33.88
CA TRP A 140 -31.24 7.41 34.84
C TRP A 140 -30.48 7.52 36.16
N LEU A 141 -29.17 7.81 36.13
CA LEU A 141 -28.35 8.02 37.32
C LEU A 141 -28.77 9.26 38.11
N GLY A 142 -29.22 10.32 37.42
CA GLY A 142 -29.74 11.53 38.05
C GLY A 142 -31.09 11.34 38.75
N HIS A 143 -31.86 10.31 38.40
CA HIS A 143 -33.20 10.07 38.94
C HIS A 143 -33.21 9.19 40.21
N GLN A 144 -32.11 8.53 40.56
CA GLN A 144 -31.98 7.72 41.79
C GLN A 144 -31.48 8.51 43.02
N VAL A 145 -31.86 9.78 43.16
CA VAL A 145 -31.73 10.47 44.46
C VAL A 145 -33.10 10.40 45.15
N PRO A 146 -33.31 9.55 46.17
CA PRO A 146 -34.55 9.55 46.94
C PRO A 146 -34.64 10.83 47.79
N HIS A 147 -35.81 11.45 47.78
CA HIS A 147 -36.15 12.56 48.67
C HIS A 147 -36.52 11.96 50.04
N GLU A 148 -35.67 12.11 51.05
CA GLU A 148 -35.98 11.78 52.44
C GLU A 148 -35.92 13.08 53.26
N GLU A 149 -37.08 13.56 53.69
CA GLU A 149 -37.22 14.58 54.72
C GLU A 149 -37.40 13.90 56.08
N ASP A 150 -36.60 14.30 57.08
CA ASP A 150 -37.11 14.52 58.44
C ASP A 150 -36.27 15.59 59.18
N GLN A 151 -36.93 16.30 60.08
CA GLN A 151 -36.55 17.61 60.63
C GLN A 151 -36.07 17.52 62.10
N GLN A 152 -35.26 18.53 62.50
CA GLN A 152 -34.89 19.00 63.85
C GLN A 152 -33.64 18.42 64.55
N ASP A 153 -32.56 19.21 64.54
CA ASP A 153 -32.02 19.85 65.76
C ASP A 153 -31.02 20.97 65.39
N LEU A 154 -31.11 22.13 66.04
CA LEU A 154 -30.19 23.29 65.95
C LEU A 154 -29.44 23.38 67.31
N PRO A 155 -28.15 23.78 67.40
CA PRO A 155 -27.73 25.17 67.19
C PRO A 155 -26.48 25.36 66.30
N GLU A 156 -26.54 26.41 65.49
CA GLU A 156 -25.48 27.42 65.24
C GLU A 156 -23.99 27.02 65.37
N LEU A 157 -23.28 27.06 64.23
CA LEU A 157 -21.95 27.67 64.17
C LEU A 157 -21.81 28.41 62.83
N SER A 158 -22.11 29.70 62.90
CA SER A 158 -21.89 30.74 61.90
C SER A 158 -20.44 30.81 61.41
N CYS A 159 -20.25 30.87 60.08
CA CYS A 159 -19.32 31.81 59.47
C CYS A 159 -19.75 32.17 58.03
N SER A 160 -19.98 33.46 57.80
CA SER A 160 -20.61 34.05 56.63
C SER A 160 -19.88 33.86 55.30
N ARG A 161 -20.71 33.71 54.25
CA ARG A 161 -20.39 33.99 52.84
C ARG A 161 -19.80 35.38 52.68
N GLN A 162 -18.69 35.47 51.93
CA GLN A 162 -18.35 36.69 51.20
C GLN A 162 -18.54 36.41 49.69
N LYS A 163 -19.65 36.91 49.16
CA LYS A 163 -19.78 37.23 47.73
C LYS A 163 -18.91 38.47 47.48
N THR A 164 -17.87 38.35 46.67
CA THR A 164 -17.36 39.51 45.94
C THR A 164 -18.04 39.55 44.58
N GLN A 165 -19.07 40.38 44.50
CA GLN A 165 -19.57 40.97 43.27
C GLN A 165 -18.73 42.23 43.02
N THR A 166 -18.25 42.41 41.81
CA THR A 166 -17.96 43.75 41.29
C THR A 166 -18.71 43.87 39.97
N GLU A 167 -19.89 44.45 40.09
CA GLU A 167 -20.64 45.08 39.01
C GLU A 167 -20.26 46.57 39.04
N TRP A 168 -19.92 47.15 37.89
CA TRP A 168 -20.25 48.54 37.61
C TRP A 168 -20.56 48.67 36.11
N THR A 169 -21.64 49.39 35.86
CA THR A 169 -22.39 49.42 34.62
C THR A 169 -22.35 50.82 34.03
N PHE A 170 -22.53 50.90 32.71
CA PHE A 170 -22.94 52.06 31.90
C PHE A 170 -21.90 53.14 31.49
N GLY A 171 -21.77 53.32 30.17
CA GLY A 171 -22.09 54.63 29.57
C GLY A 171 -21.04 55.35 28.71
N LEU A 172 -21.23 55.26 27.38
CA LEU A 172 -21.06 56.32 26.36
C LEU A 172 -19.64 56.79 25.91
N THR A 173 -19.49 56.86 24.57
CA THR A 173 -18.43 57.53 23.73
C THR A 173 -18.52 59.08 23.82
N PRO A 174 -17.68 59.97 23.20
CA PRO A 174 -16.72 59.82 22.07
C PRO A 174 -15.41 60.70 22.08
N ARG A 175 -14.65 60.64 20.96
CA ARG A 175 -13.77 61.67 20.31
C ARG A 175 -12.34 62.05 20.81
N VAL A 176 -11.39 61.86 19.86
CA VAL A 176 -10.44 62.85 19.23
C VAL A 176 -9.21 63.36 20.02
N THR A 177 -8.05 62.90 19.54
CA THR A 177 -6.77 63.58 19.19
C THR A 177 -6.05 64.51 20.18
N ARG A 178 -4.75 64.24 20.37
CA ARG A 178 -3.67 65.21 20.14
C ARG A 178 -2.46 64.51 19.54
#